data_AF-A0A485A6M1-F1
#
_entry.id   AF-A0A485A6M1-F1
#
_cell.length_a   1.000
_cell.length_b   1.000
_cell.length_c   1.000
_cell.angle_alpha   90.00
_cell.angle_beta   90.00
_cell.angle_gamma   90.00
#
_symmetry.space_group_name_H-M   'P 1'
#
loop_
_entity.id
_entity.type
_entity.pdbx_description
1 polymer ?
#
loop_
_entity_poly.entity_id
_entity_poly.type
_entity_poly.pdbx_seq_one_letter_code
_entity_poly.pdbx_strand_id
1 'polypeptide(L)'
;MTLDPQSLLTADSIRELSAQIAVDRALPWGKGRGPADTIWMGVIDGSGTAVSFIQSIYHEFGSAVILPDSGVIWQNRGSSFSLDPNATNPLQPGRLPFHTLNPALARLADGSVLVYGSMGGDGQPQTLAAVFDRIVYQKMTPQAAITAPRWLLGRTWGESSDTLKIESRHRAATTDTLKQYGHDVEIYPPYDDLMGHAGAILRHRNGMLEGGSDPRSDGGVARW
;
A
#
# COMPACT_ATOMS: atom_id res chain seq x y z
N MET A 1 0.87 -14.23 17.04
CA MET A 1 -0.46 -13.78 16.58
C MET A 1 -1.47 -14.70 17.24
N THR A 2 -2.42 -14.18 18.01
CA THR A 2 -3.38 -14.98 18.80
C THR A 2 -4.67 -15.27 18.03
N LEU A 3 -4.86 -14.64 16.87
CA LEU A 3 -5.98 -14.82 15.97
C LEU A 3 -5.52 -15.59 14.72
N ASP A 4 -6.40 -16.43 14.18
CA ASP A 4 -6.23 -17.03 12.85
C ASP A 4 -6.47 -15.96 11.78
N PRO A 5 -5.50 -15.63 10.91
CA PRO A 5 -5.69 -14.65 9.85
C PRO A 5 -6.87 -14.97 8.92
N GLN A 6 -7.16 -16.26 8.68
CA GLN A 6 -8.24 -16.65 7.78
C GLN A 6 -9.62 -16.32 8.35
N SER A 7 -9.76 -16.27 9.69
CA SER A 7 -11.04 -15.92 10.31
C SER A 7 -11.48 -14.48 9.99
N LEU A 8 -10.52 -13.58 9.74
CA LEU A 8 -10.77 -12.18 9.37
C LEU A 8 -11.32 -12.02 7.94
N LEU A 9 -11.23 -13.06 7.11
CA LEU A 9 -11.63 -13.03 5.69
C LEU A 9 -12.96 -13.77 5.43
N THR A 10 -13.65 -14.18 6.49
CA THR A 10 -14.96 -14.85 6.37
C THR A 10 -16.05 -13.87 5.94
N ALA A 11 -17.08 -14.37 5.26
CA ALA A 11 -18.23 -13.56 4.85
C ALA A 11 -18.92 -12.89 6.05
N ASP A 12 -18.97 -13.55 7.20
CA ASP A 12 -19.52 -13.00 8.45
C ASP A 12 -18.68 -11.84 8.96
N SER A 13 -17.35 -12.03 9.08
CA SER A 13 -16.44 -10.96 9.50
C SER A 13 -16.51 -9.75 8.58
N ILE A 14 -16.57 -9.97 7.25
CA ILE A 14 -16.67 -8.88 6.27
C ILE A 14 -18.02 -8.16 6.39
N ARG A 15 -19.13 -8.90 6.55
CA ARG A 15 -20.46 -8.29 6.75
C ARG A 15 -20.51 -7.46 8.02
N GLU A 16 -19.96 -7.97 9.12
CA GLU A 16 -19.93 -7.28 10.41
C GLU A 16 -19.13 -5.97 10.31
N LEU A 17 -17.95 -6.01 9.70
CA LEU A 17 -17.13 -4.81 9.49
C LEU A 17 -17.80 -3.82 8.54
N SER A 18 -18.40 -4.30 7.45
CA SER A 18 -19.12 -3.45 6.49
C SER A 18 -20.34 -2.78 7.10
N ALA A 19 -21.04 -3.44 8.03
CA ALA A 19 -22.21 -2.88 8.70
C ALA A 19 -21.85 -1.71 9.64
N GLN A 20 -20.58 -1.56 10.01
CA GLN A 20 -20.10 -0.46 10.85
C GLN A 20 -19.82 0.81 10.04
N ILE A 21 -19.82 0.75 8.71
CA ILE A 21 -19.51 1.91 7.86
C ILE A 21 -20.71 2.87 7.87
N ALA A 22 -20.51 4.07 8.41
CA ALA A 22 -21.43 5.19 8.24
C ALA A 22 -21.12 5.93 6.93
N VAL A 23 -22.13 6.06 6.07
CA VAL A 23 -21.96 6.66 4.73
C VAL A 23 -21.94 8.19 4.73
N ASP A 24 -22.36 8.80 5.83
CA ASP A 24 -22.55 10.23 6.02
C ASP A 24 -21.76 10.80 7.22
N ARG A 25 -20.93 9.98 7.86
CA ARG A 25 -20.12 10.38 9.01
C ARG A 25 -18.82 9.60 9.11
N ALA A 26 -17.73 10.31 9.36
CA ALA A 26 -16.47 9.72 9.78
C ALA A 26 -16.58 9.13 11.19
N LEU A 27 -16.02 7.93 11.37
CA LEU A 27 -15.82 7.35 12.69
C LEU A 27 -14.47 7.81 13.27
N PRO A 28 -14.32 7.84 14.62
CA PRO A 28 -13.03 8.14 15.24
C PRO A 28 -11.93 7.20 14.74
N TRP A 29 -10.75 7.75 14.45
CA TRP A 29 -9.61 6.96 14.03
C TRP A 29 -8.98 6.22 15.22
N GLY A 30 -8.61 4.95 14.99
CA GLY A 30 -7.91 4.13 15.99
C GLY A 30 -6.44 4.51 16.16
N LYS A 31 -5.70 3.76 16.97
CA LYS A 31 -4.24 3.90 17.07
C LYS A 31 -3.58 3.24 15.86
N GLY A 32 -3.21 4.04 14.85
CA GLY A 32 -2.43 3.58 13.69
C GLY A 32 -1.04 3.06 14.07
N ARG A 33 -0.36 2.38 13.15
CA ARG A 33 1.05 1.98 13.30
C ARG A 33 1.95 3.03 12.62
N GLY A 34 3.26 2.90 12.82
CA GLY A 34 4.25 3.89 12.39
C GLY A 34 4.73 3.68 10.95
N PRO A 35 5.41 4.67 10.36
CA PRO A 35 5.74 4.67 8.95
C PRO A 35 6.93 3.78 8.53
N ALA A 36 7.02 3.51 7.22
CA ALA A 36 8.10 2.73 6.58
C ALA A 36 8.33 3.17 5.12
N ASP A 37 9.58 3.09 4.66
CA ASP A 37 10.01 3.32 3.27
C ASP A 37 10.31 1.98 2.55
N THR A 38 10.10 1.89 1.24
CA THR A 38 10.09 0.59 0.51
C THR A 38 10.25 0.78 -1.00
N ILE A 39 10.70 -0.26 -1.72
CA ILE A 39 10.55 -0.34 -3.19
C ILE A 39 9.73 -1.55 -3.59
N TRP A 40 8.93 -1.42 -4.66
CA TRP A 40 8.19 -2.51 -5.29
C TRP A 40 8.63 -2.70 -6.74
N MET A 41 8.62 -3.94 -7.21
CA MET A 41 8.90 -4.32 -8.59
C MET A 41 7.96 -5.46 -9.03
N GLY A 42 7.54 -5.42 -10.29
CA GLY A 42 6.72 -6.47 -10.90
C GLY A 42 7.33 -6.96 -12.20
N VAL A 43 7.26 -8.26 -12.46
CA VAL A 43 7.72 -8.88 -13.71
C VAL A 43 6.71 -9.92 -14.15
N ILE A 44 6.41 -9.94 -15.46
CA ILE A 44 5.72 -11.06 -16.10
C ILE A 44 6.51 -11.45 -17.35
N ASP A 45 6.92 -12.71 -17.46
CA ASP A 45 7.63 -13.21 -18.64
C ASP A 45 6.69 -13.76 -19.73
N GLY A 46 7.24 -14.06 -20.91
CA GLY A 46 6.49 -14.62 -22.04
C GLY A 46 5.89 -16.01 -21.80
N SER A 47 6.42 -16.77 -20.83
CA SER A 47 5.85 -18.07 -20.42
C SER A 47 4.68 -17.92 -19.45
N GLY A 48 4.45 -16.71 -18.94
CA GLY A 48 3.41 -16.40 -17.96
C GLY A 48 3.88 -16.50 -16.51
N THR A 49 5.18 -16.64 -16.24
CA THR A 49 5.71 -16.51 -14.88
C THR A 49 5.51 -15.07 -14.42
N ALA A 50 4.80 -14.91 -13.30
CA ALA A 50 4.47 -13.60 -12.74
C ALA A 50 5.08 -13.46 -11.34
N VAL A 51 5.76 -12.34 -11.10
CA VAL A 51 6.45 -12.03 -9.85
C VAL A 51 5.99 -10.66 -9.38
N SER A 52 5.50 -10.59 -8.15
CA SER A 52 5.38 -9.35 -7.38
C SER A 52 6.44 -9.38 -6.29
N PHE A 53 7.38 -8.45 -6.34
CA PHE A 53 8.51 -8.39 -5.44
C PHE A 53 8.53 -7.06 -4.70
N ILE A 54 8.83 -7.11 -3.40
CA ILE A 54 8.93 -5.93 -2.56
C ILE A 54 10.08 -6.12 -1.58
N GLN A 55 10.91 -5.08 -1.41
CA GLN A 55 12.01 -5.10 -0.45
C GLN A 55 12.16 -3.75 0.23
N SER A 56 12.70 -3.78 1.45
CA SER A 56 12.86 -2.58 2.26
C SER A 56 13.83 -2.84 3.40
N ILE A 57 14.69 -1.85 3.68
CA ILE A 57 15.52 -1.78 4.89
C ILE A 57 14.82 -1.10 6.09
N TYR A 58 13.49 -0.95 5.97
CA TYR A 58 12.51 -0.27 6.83
C TYR A 58 12.47 1.23 6.69
N HIS A 59 13.34 1.99 7.36
CA HIS A 59 13.46 3.43 7.10
C HIS A 59 14.48 3.68 5.98
N GLU A 60 14.50 4.88 5.41
CA GLU A 60 15.20 5.30 4.18
C GLU A 60 16.61 4.68 4.06
N PHE A 61 17.45 4.87 5.08
CA PHE A 61 18.81 4.32 5.15
C PHE A 61 18.95 3.19 6.18
N GLY A 62 17.84 2.56 6.54
CA GLY A 62 17.78 1.51 7.54
C GLY A 62 18.31 2.00 8.88
N SER A 63 19.37 1.36 9.37
CA SER A 63 20.03 1.76 10.63
C SER A 63 21.11 2.85 10.42
N ALA A 64 21.38 3.24 9.18
CA ALA A 64 22.55 4.02 8.78
C ALA A 64 23.90 3.36 9.12
N VAL A 65 23.90 2.06 9.44
CA VAL A 65 25.12 1.26 9.65
C VAL A 65 25.54 0.63 8.34
N ILE A 66 26.73 0.97 7.88
CA ILE A 66 27.31 0.47 6.63
C ILE A 66 28.47 -0.46 6.96
N LEU A 67 28.48 -1.65 6.36
CA LEU A 67 29.62 -2.56 6.45
C LEU A 67 30.80 -2.00 5.62
N PRO A 68 31.94 -1.64 6.23
CA PRO A 68 33.01 -0.88 5.56
C PRO A 68 33.52 -1.53 4.27
N ASP A 69 33.67 -2.85 4.27
CA ASP A 69 34.29 -3.56 3.15
C ASP A 69 33.33 -3.91 2.01
N SER A 70 32.02 -3.91 2.26
CA SER A 70 31.01 -4.34 1.28
C SER A 70 30.04 -3.25 0.85
N GLY A 71 29.96 -2.14 1.60
CA GLY A 71 28.98 -1.09 1.38
C GLY A 71 27.54 -1.49 1.71
N VAL A 72 27.31 -2.69 2.27
CA VAL A 72 25.97 -3.16 2.63
C VAL A 72 25.44 -2.35 3.81
N ILE A 73 24.28 -1.73 3.61
CA ILE A 73 23.55 -1.00 4.64
C ILE A 73 22.66 -1.98 5.42
N TRP A 74 22.72 -1.94 6.74
CA TRP A 74 21.87 -2.76 7.60
C TRP A 74 20.46 -2.19 7.74
N GLN A 75 19.46 -3.07 7.72
CA GLN A 75 18.07 -2.69 8.02
C GLN A 75 17.89 -2.32 9.50
N ASN A 76 16.92 -1.46 9.79
CA ASN A 76 16.49 -1.16 11.16
C ASN A 76 15.10 -1.74 11.50
N ARG A 77 14.62 -2.74 10.76
CA ARG A 77 13.28 -3.34 10.90
C ARG A 77 12.90 -3.75 12.33
N GLY A 78 13.89 -4.08 13.18
CA GLY A 78 13.67 -4.40 14.59
C GLY A 78 12.97 -3.28 15.39
N SER A 79 13.01 -2.03 14.94
CA SER A 79 12.28 -0.91 15.57
C SER A 79 10.76 -1.01 15.46
N SER A 80 10.24 -1.96 14.67
CA SER A 80 8.81 -2.29 14.62
C SER A 80 8.31 -3.12 15.82
N PHE A 81 9.21 -3.65 16.66
CA PHE A 81 8.81 -4.34 17.88
C PHE A 81 8.33 -3.35 18.94
N SER A 82 7.32 -3.76 19.70
CA SER A 82 6.98 -3.12 20.96
C SER A 82 7.94 -3.57 22.06
N LEU A 83 8.30 -2.64 22.95
CA LEU A 83 9.02 -2.94 24.18
C LEU A 83 8.07 -3.34 25.33
N ASP A 84 6.76 -3.15 25.16
CA ASP A 84 5.76 -3.65 26.10
C ASP A 84 5.60 -5.18 25.88
N PRO A 85 5.90 -6.02 26.88
CA PRO A 85 5.77 -7.47 26.77
C PRO A 85 4.32 -7.94 26.56
N ASN A 86 3.33 -7.10 26.88
CA ASN A 86 1.90 -7.41 26.71
C ASN A 86 1.33 -6.95 25.36
N ALA A 87 2.12 -6.25 24.55
CA ALA A 87 1.68 -5.84 23.22
C ALA A 87 1.47 -7.06 22.29
N THR A 88 0.87 -6.85 21.12
CA THR A 88 0.69 -7.91 20.12
C THR A 88 2.02 -8.31 19.45
N ASN A 89 2.97 -7.38 19.37
CA ASN A 89 4.27 -7.50 18.70
C ASN A 89 5.46 -7.23 19.65
N PRO A 90 5.59 -7.94 20.80
CA PRO A 90 6.69 -7.73 21.73
C PRO A 90 8.02 -8.20 21.13
N LEU A 91 9.12 -7.54 21.52
CA LEU A 91 10.48 -7.94 21.17
C LEU A 91 10.85 -9.27 21.86
N GLN A 92 11.16 -10.31 21.07
CA GLN A 92 11.52 -11.65 21.57
C GLN A 92 12.67 -12.27 20.74
N PRO A 93 13.60 -13.03 21.35
CA PRO A 93 14.67 -13.70 20.62
C PRO A 93 14.14 -14.64 19.53
N GLY A 94 14.73 -14.59 18.35
CA GLY A 94 14.36 -15.44 17.20
C GLY A 94 13.00 -15.11 16.55
N ARG A 95 12.23 -14.16 17.11
CA ARG A 95 10.97 -13.71 16.53
C ARG A 95 11.24 -12.76 15.36
N LEU A 96 10.49 -12.94 14.28
CA LEU A 96 10.51 -12.01 13.15
C LEU A 96 9.61 -10.79 13.42
N PRO A 97 10.04 -9.58 13.02
CA PRO A 97 9.28 -8.34 13.21
C PRO A 97 7.98 -8.33 12.39
N PHE A 98 7.08 -7.40 12.74
CA PHE A 98 5.93 -7.12 11.88
C PHE A 98 6.42 -6.46 10.59
N HIS A 99 5.92 -6.92 9.44
CA HIS A 99 6.22 -6.35 8.14
C HIS A 99 5.01 -5.62 7.58
N THR A 100 5.24 -4.41 7.08
CA THR A 100 4.29 -3.61 6.29
C THR A 100 4.26 -4.02 4.82
N LEU A 101 5.25 -4.83 4.40
CA LEU A 101 5.47 -5.22 3.01
C LEU A 101 4.36 -6.14 2.50
N ASN A 102 3.69 -5.72 1.44
CA ASN A 102 2.58 -6.46 0.84
C ASN A 102 2.77 -6.61 -0.69
N PRO A 103 3.51 -7.63 -1.16
CA PRO A 103 3.60 -7.91 -2.59
C PRO A 103 2.34 -8.62 -3.07
N ALA A 104 1.52 -7.96 -3.89
CA ALA A 104 0.24 -8.51 -4.30
C ALA A 104 0.27 -9.13 -5.70
N LEU A 105 -0.39 -10.28 -5.81
CA LEU A 105 -0.65 -10.99 -7.06
C LEU A 105 -2.09 -11.50 -7.03
N ALA A 106 -2.81 -11.28 -8.12
CA ALA A 106 -4.17 -11.76 -8.29
C ALA A 106 -4.31 -12.57 -9.58
N ARG A 107 -4.92 -13.75 -9.47
CA ARG A 107 -5.45 -14.50 -10.61
C ARG A 107 -6.94 -14.23 -10.68
N LEU A 108 -7.37 -13.55 -11.73
CA LEU A 108 -8.75 -13.13 -11.92
C LEU A 108 -9.61 -14.28 -12.47
N ALA A 109 -10.93 -14.16 -12.30
CA ALA A 109 -11.88 -15.20 -12.71
C ALA A 109 -11.90 -15.44 -14.24
N ASP A 110 -11.55 -14.44 -15.03
CA ASP A 110 -11.43 -14.52 -16.49
C ASP A 110 -10.12 -15.20 -16.95
N GLY A 111 -9.23 -15.54 -16.01
CA GLY A 111 -7.93 -16.15 -16.27
C GLY A 111 -6.79 -15.15 -16.43
N SER A 112 -7.05 -13.85 -16.34
CA SER A 112 -6.01 -12.82 -16.35
C SER A 112 -5.19 -12.84 -15.06
N VAL A 113 -3.94 -12.39 -15.13
CA VAL A 113 -3.02 -12.31 -13.98
C VAL A 113 -2.60 -10.87 -13.78
N LEU A 114 -2.77 -10.36 -12.58
CA LEU A 114 -2.37 -9.01 -12.17
C LEU A 114 -1.29 -9.11 -11.10
N VAL A 115 -0.12 -8.54 -11.36
CA VAL A 115 0.87 -8.23 -10.32
C VAL A 115 0.83 -6.74 -10.07
N TYR A 116 0.81 -6.34 -8.80
CA TYR A 116 0.71 -4.94 -8.43
C TYR A 116 1.25 -4.73 -7.02
N GLY A 117 1.65 -3.50 -6.76
CA GLY A 117 2.09 -3.13 -5.43
C GLY A 117 2.46 -1.67 -5.37
N SER A 118 2.88 -1.24 -4.19
CA SER A 118 3.30 0.12 -3.94
C SER A 118 4.26 0.19 -2.76
N MET A 119 5.08 1.23 -2.71
CA MET A 119 5.74 1.66 -1.49
C MET A 119 4.82 2.52 -0.61
N GLY A 120 5.33 3.04 0.52
CA GLY A 120 4.60 3.98 1.38
C GLY A 120 4.05 3.37 2.68
N GLY A 121 4.78 2.43 3.28
CA GLY A 121 4.48 1.88 4.61
C GLY A 121 3.01 1.49 4.86
N ASP A 122 2.39 2.13 5.84
CA ASP A 122 0.99 1.88 6.24
C ASP A 122 -0.04 2.34 5.19
N GLY A 123 0.39 3.15 4.21
CA GLY A 123 -0.40 3.50 3.02
C GLY A 123 -0.49 2.38 1.99
N GLN A 124 0.39 1.36 2.06
CA GLN A 124 0.42 0.29 1.05
C GLN A 124 -0.93 -0.42 0.90
N PRO A 125 -1.60 -0.92 1.97
CA PRO A 125 -2.89 -1.60 1.82
C PRO A 125 -3.97 -0.74 1.16
N GLN A 126 -3.98 0.57 1.45
CA GLN A 126 -4.94 1.53 0.89
C GLN A 126 -4.70 1.73 -0.61
N THR A 127 -3.44 1.96 -1.00
CA THR A 127 -3.05 2.12 -2.40
C THR A 127 -3.30 0.85 -3.20
N LEU A 128 -2.94 -0.31 -2.66
CA LEU A 128 -3.17 -1.60 -3.31
C LEU A 128 -4.68 -1.85 -3.53
N ALA A 129 -5.51 -1.59 -2.51
CA ALA A 129 -6.96 -1.72 -2.65
C ALA A 129 -7.52 -0.80 -3.74
N ALA A 130 -7.11 0.47 -3.77
CA ALA A 130 -7.56 1.43 -4.77
C ALA A 130 -7.13 1.03 -6.20
N VAL A 131 -5.89 0.61 -6.39
CA VAL A 131 -5.38 0.15 -7.69
C VAL A 131 -6.10 -1.12 -8.15
N PHE A 132 -6.28 -2.09 -7.25
CA PHE A 132 -7.01 -3.31 -7.56
C PHE A 132 -8.46 -3.02 -7.97
N ASP A 133 -9.16 -2.18 -7.20
CA ASP A 133 -10.55 -1.82 -7.49
C ASP A 133 -10.70 -1.15 -8.87
N ARG A 134 -9.83 -0.19 -9.16
CA ARG A 134 -9.81 0.53 -10.45
C ARG A 134 -9.58 -0.40 -11.63
N ILE A 135 -8.64 -1.34 -11.52
CA ILE A 135 -8.34 -2.28 -12.61
C ILE A 135 -9.44 -3.33 -12.73
N VAL A 136 -9.81 -3.97 -11.62
CA VAL A 136 -10.65 -5.18 -11.64
C VAL A 136 -12.13 -4.86 -11.73
N TYR A 137 -12.61 -3.87 -10.98
CA TYR A 137 -14.04 -3.52 -10.95
C TYR A 137 -14.36 -2.36 -11.89
N GLN A 138 -13.54 -1.31 -11.91
CA GLN A 138 -13.76 -0.13 -12.78
C GLN A 138 -13.19 -0.30 -14.19
N LYS A 139 -12.47 -1.40 -14.47
CA LYS A 139 -11.93 -1.76 -15.80
C LYS A 139 -10.96 -0.72 -16.38
N MET A 140 -10.28 0.03 -15.52
CA MET A 140 -9.21 0.94 -15.94
C MET A 140 -7.98 0.15 -16.41
N THR A 141 -7.24 0.70 -17.37
CA THR A 141 -5.91 0.19 -17.70
C THR A 141 -4.96 0.38 -16.50
N PRO A 142 -3.90 -0.44 -16.36
CA PRO A 142 -2.93 -0.30 -15.26
C PRO A 142 -2.41 1.13 -15.10
N GLN A 143 -2.02 1.78 -16.19
CA GLN A 143 -1.52 3.17 -16.15
C GLN A 143 -2.59 4.16 -15.68
N ALA A 144 -3.83 4.04 -16.16
CA ALA A 144 -4.91 4.95 -15.74
C ALA A 144 -5.25 4.77 -14.25
N ALA A 145 -5.29 3.53 -13.77
CA ALA A 145 -5.58 3.20 -12.37
C ALA A 145 -4.53 3.79 -11.40
N ILE A 146 -3.26 3.73 -11.78
CA ILE A 146 -2.12 4.25 -11.00
C ILE A 146 -2.07 5.79 -11.06
N THR A 147 -2.29 6.37 -12.25
CA THR A 147 -2.26 7.82 -12.44
C THR A 147 -3.42 8.51 -11.72
N ALA A 148 -4.57 7.84 -11.54
CA ALA A 148 -5.74 8.41 -10.87
C ALA A 148 -5.40 8.98 -9.46
N PRO A 149 -6.09 10.05 -9.04
CA PRO A 149 -5.79 10.73 -7.78
C PRO A 149 -5.99 9.81 -6.57
N ARG A 150 -5.17 9.97 -5.54
CA ARG A 150 -5.09 9.12 -4.36
C ARG A 150 -5.38 9.90 -3.08
N TRP A 151 -5.65 9.12 -2.05
CA TRP A 151 -5.85 9.55 -0.69
C TRP A 151 -5.19 8.53 0.24
N LEU A 152 -4.87 8.97 1.44
CA LEU A 152 -4.33 8.14 2.50
C LEU A 152 -4.89 8.63 3.83
N LEU A 153 -5.46 7.71 4.58
CA LEU A 153 -5.95 7.98 5.93
C LEU A 153 -4.97 7.43 6.96
N GLY A 154 -4.59 8.28 7.91
CA GLY A 154 -3.67 7.93 9.00
C GLY A 154 -2.26 8.44 8.80
N ARG A 155 -1.32 7.80 9.51
CA ARG A 155 0.06 8.26 9.63
C ARG A 155 0.87 7.90 8.40
N THR A 156 1.67 8.85 7.96
CA THR A 156 2.66 8.69 6.89
C THR A 156 4.05 8.88 7.45
N TRP A 157 5.04 8.59 6.62
CA TRP A 157 6.42 8.89 6.98
C TRP A 157 6.61 10.40 7.15
N GLY A 158 7.23 10.81 8.26
CA GLY A 158 7.47 12.21 8.60
C GLY A 158 6.33 12.94 9.32
N GLU A 159 5.11 12.40 9.34
CA GLU A 159 3.93 13.07 9.92
C GLU A 159 3.17 12.18 10.91
N SER A 160 2.91 12.71 12.09
CA SER A 160 2.19 12.02 13.17
C SER A 160 0.67 12.21 13.12
N SER A 161 0.16 12.96 12.14
CA SER A 161 -1.26 13.28 12.04
C SER A 161 -2.06 12.09 11.50
N ASP A 162 -3.20 11.82 12.14
CA ASP A 162 -4.13 10.75 11.75
C ASP A 162 -5.17 11.25 10.72
N THR A 163 -4.83 12.33 9.98
CA THR A 163 -5.71 13.02 9.02
C THR A 163 -5.91 12.24 7.72
N LEU A 164 -6.94 12.64 6.98
CA LEU A 164 -7.17 12.23 5.60
C LEU A 164 -6.36 13.13 4.66
N LYS A 165 -5.26 12.59 4.15
CA LYS A 165 -4.39 13.24 3.15
C LYS A 165 -4.96 12.93 1.78
N ILE A 166 -5.21 13.94 0.96
CA ILE A 166 -5.87 13.77 -0.34
C ILE A 166 -5.27 14.68 -1.41
N GLU A 167 -5.02 14.16 -2.61
CA GLU A 167 -4.53 14.99 -3.71
C GLU A 167 -5.60 15.97 -4.22
N SER A 168 -5.16 17.19 -4.49
CA SER A 168 -5.93 18.31 -5.07
C SER A 168 -6.52 18.05 -6.47
N ARG A 169 -6.15 16.93 -7.09
CA ARG A 169 -6.75 16.46 -8.36
C ARG A 169 -8.16 15.88 -8.17
N HIS A 170 -8.59 15.62 -6.95
CA HIS A 170 -10.01 15.39 -6.67
C HIS A 170 -10.81 16.68 -6.85
N ARG A 171 -12.11 16.52 -7.17
CA ARG A 171 -13.04 17.66 -7.26
C ARG A 171 -13.17 18.31 -5.88
N ALA A 172 -13.18 19.64 -5.81
CA ALA A 172 -13.36 20.38 -4.56
C ALA A 172 -14.63 19.94 -3.79
N ALA A 173 -15.72 19.69 -4.51
CA ALA A 173 -16.96 19.16 -3.92
C ALA A 173 -16.73 17.85 -3.14
N THR A 174 -15.83 16.97 -3.59
CA THR A 174 -15.49 15.72 -2.88
C THR A 174 -14.81 16.02 -1.55
N THR A 175 -13.80 16.91 -1.54
CA THR A 175 -13.10 17.28 -0.30
C THR A 175 -14.02 18.02 0.67
N ASP A 176 -14.94 18.84 0.17
CA ASP A 176 -15.90 19.58 0.99
C ASP A 176 -16.92 18.64 1.65
N THR A 177 -17.45 17.68 0.89
CA THR A 177 -18.33 16.64 1.46
C THR A 177 -17.62 15.79 2.52
N LEU A 178 -16.36 15.41 2.29
CA LEU A 178 -15.59 14.66 3.29
C LEU A 178 -15.40 15.46 4.59
N LYS A 179 -15.11 16.76 4.49
CA LYS A 179 -15.05 17.65 5.67
C LYS A 179 -16.40 17.73 6.39
N GLN A 180 -17.51 17.83 5.65
CA GLN A 180 -18.87 17.85 6.23
C GLN A 180 -19.20 16.53 6.96
N TYR A 181 -18.70 15.40 6.48
CA TYR A 181 -18.83 14.11 7.17
C TYR A 181 -17.91 13.99 8.39
N GLY A 182 -17.05 14.98 8.65
CA GLY A 182 -16.18 15.03 9.84
C GLY A 182 -14.79 14.45 9.64
N HIS A 183 -14.35 14.24 8.39
CA HIS A 183 -12.94 13.95 8.13
C HIS A 183 -12.09 15.20 8.36
N ASP A 184 -10.96 15.03 9.03
CA ASP A 184 -9.90 16.04 9.08
C ASP A 184 -9.08 15.92 7.78
N VAL A 185 -9.22 16.88 6.87
CA VAL A 185 -8.74 16.76 5.49
C VAL A 185 -7.56 17.69 5.23
N GLU A 186 -6.43 17.10 4.83
CA GLU A 186 -5.24 17.79 4.36
C GLU A 186 -5.10 17.61 2.84
N ILE A 187 -5.03 18.72 2.10
CA ILE A 187 -4.97 18.71 0.63
C ILE A 187 -3.51 18.81 0.18
N TYR A 188 -3.07 17.85 -0.63
CA TYR A 188 -1.72 17.80 -1.19
C TYR A 188 -1.69 18.20 -2.67
N PRO A 189 -0.55 18.68 -3.18
CA PRO A 189 -0.35 18.95 -4.60
C PRO A 189 -0.67 17.75 -5.51
N PRO A 190 -0.88 17.99 -6.82
CA PRO A 190 -0.99 16.92 -7.80
C PRO A 190 0.27 16.07 -7.79
N TYR A 191 0.11 14.74 -7.82
CA TYR A 191 1.20 13.78 -7.95
C TYR A 191 2.20 13.80 -6.78
N ASP A 192 1.73 14.10 -5.57
CA ASP A 192 2.57 14.14 -4.38
C ASP A 192 3.14 12.76 -4.00
N ASP A 193 4.45 12.70 -3.78
CA ASP A 193 5.24 11.52 -3.43
C ASP A 193 4.68 10.75 -2.23
N LEU A 194 4.08 11.48 -1.28
CA LEU A 194 3.46 10.95 -0.07
C LEU A 194 2.39 9.89 -0.33
N MET A 195 1.78 9.91 -1.52
CA MET A 195 0.75 8.95 -1.91
C MET A 195 1.31 7.56 -2.26
N GLY A 196 2.64 7.38 -2.15
CA GLY A 196 3.36 6.15 -2.47
C GLY A 196 3.62 6.00 -3.97
N HIS A 197 4.47 5.06 -4.36
CA HIS A 197 4.77 4.77 -5.77
C HIS A 197 4.26 3.40 -6.12
N ALA A 198 3.23 3.34 -6.95
CA ALA A 198 2.56 2.13 -7.36
C ALA A 198 3.03 1.67 -8.73
N GLY A 199 2.99 0.35 -8.94
CA GLY A 199 3.19 -0.26 -10.23
C GLY A 199 2.25 -1.44 -10.41
N ALA A 200 1.97 -1.77 -11.66
CA ALA A 200 1.14 -2.92 -11.99
C ALA A 200 1.47 -3.47 -13.38
N ILE A 201 1.34 -4.78 -13.54
CA ILE A 201 1.34 -5.46 -14.83
C ILE A 201 0.13 -6.39 -14.88
N LEU A 202 -0.72 -6.20 -15.89
CA LEU A 202 -1.86 -7.03 -16.20
C LEU A 202 -1.54 -7.90 -17.43
N ARG A 203 -1.52 -9.22 -17.24
CA ARG A 203 -1.49 -10.21 -18.30
C ARG A 203 -2.91 -10.69 -18.59
N HIS A 204 -3.40 -10.36 -19.78
CA HIS A 204 -4.67 -10.85 -20.28
C HIS A 204 -4.58 -12.33 -20.65
N ARG A 205 -5.74 -12.99 -20.72
CA ARG A 205 -5.83 -14.41 -21.14
C ARG A 205 -5.25 -14.65 -22.53
N ASN A 206 -5.36 -13.67 -23.44
CA ASN A 206 -4.80 -13.75 -24.80
C ASN A 206 -3.27 -13.53 -24.86
N GLY A 207 -2.60 -13.32 -23.71
CA GLY A 207 -1.16 -13.08 -23.62
C GLY A 207 -0.75 -11.62 -23.77
N MET A 208 -1.69 -10.70 -24.03
CA MET A 208 -1.41 -9.26 -24.04
C MET A 208 -0.97 -8.80 -22.64
N LEU A 209 0.07 -7.98 -22.59
CA LEU A 209 0.57 -7.36 -21.37
C LEU A 209 0.30 -5.86 -21.40
N GLU A 210 -0.28 -5.35 -20.32
CA GLU A 210 -0.35 -3.92 -20.03
C GLU A 210 0.40 -3.65 -18.74
N GLY A 211 1.18 -2.57 -18.70
CA GLY A 211 1.86 -2.13 -17.49
C GLY A 211 1.57 -0.67 -17.19
N GLY A 212 1.74 -0.29 -15.94
CA GLY A 212 1.77 1.11 -15.53
C GLY A 212 2.81 1.36 -14.45
N SER A 213 3.43 2.54 -14.51
CA SER A 213 4.34 3.06 -13.50
C SER A 213 3.79 4.35 -12.91
N ASP A 214 4.14 4.66 -11.67
CA ASP A 214 3.65 5.84 -10.99
C ASP A 214 4.22 7.12 -11.59
N PRO A 215 3.39 8.12 -11.94
CA PRO A 215 3.89 9.45 -12.32
C PRO A 215 4.43 10.27 -11.12
N ARG A 216 4.29 9.77 -9.88
CA ARG A 216 4.76 10.46 -8.67
C ARG A 216 6.23 10.24 -8.36
N SER A 217 6.91 9.40 -9.14
CA SER A 217 8.34 9.15 -8.99
C SER A 217 9.01 8.73 -10.28
N ASP A 218 10.34 8.71 -10.24
CA ASP A 218 11.13 8.10 -11.30
C ASP A 218 10.89 6.58 -11.31
N GLY A 219 10.64 6.05 -12.50
CA GLY A 219 10.33 4.65 -12.72
C GLY A 219 9.82 4.43 -14.14
N GLY A 220 9.57 3.18 -14.50
CA GLY A 220 9.07 2.90 -15.84
C GLY A 220 8.61 1.47 -16.03
N VAL A 221 7.91 1.27 -17.14
CA VAL A 221 7.55 -0.04 -17.66
C VAL A 221 8.38 -0.27 -18.92
N ALA A 222 9.16 -1.34 -18.92
CA ALA A 222 9.92 -1.78 -20.09
C ALA A 222 9.41 -3.14 -20.56
N ARG A 223 9.55 -3.40 -21.86
CA ARG A 223 9.24 -4.69 -22.48
C ARG A 223 10.46 -5.21 -23.22
N TRP A 224 10.58 -6.52 -23.30
CA TRP A 224 11.56 -7.24 -24.10
C TRP A 224 10.85 -8.15 -25.09
#